data_AF-A0A4Q3VXC3-F1
#
_entry.id   AF-A0A4Q3VXC3-F1
#
_cell.length_a   1.000
_cell.length_b   1.000
_cell.length_c   1.000
_cell.angle_alpha   90.00
_cell.angle_beta   90.00
_cell.angle_gamma   90.00
#
_symmetry.space_group_name_H-M   'P 1'
#
loop_
_entity.id
_entity.type
_entity.pdbx_description
1 polymer ?
#
loop_
_entity_poly.entity_id
_entity_poly.type
_entity_poly.pdbx_seq_one_letter_code
_entity_poly.pdbx_strand_id
1 'polypeptide(L)'
;MTRLRVASFLIVTTVLFPAIASAQKVVGWGNTTTAPDGIHPVRVEAGENYSLALLPNGSVVAWGNASLGQTSVPDGLVAKDISAAPDNGLALRLDGSAVAWGT
;
A
#
# COMPACT_ATOMS: atom_id res chain seq x y z
N MET A 1 -57.57 -20.37 35.30
CA MET A 1 -56.27 -19.91 35.84
C MET A 1 -55.18 -20.38 34.90
N THR A 2 -54.64 -19.44 34.16
CA THR A 2 -54.00 -19.58 32.84
C THR A 2 -52.52 -19.93 32.99
N ARG A 3 -52.04 -21.01 32.37
CA ARG A 3 -50.62 -21.38 32.33
C ARG A 3 -49.98 -20.92 31.02
N LEU A 4 -48.89 -20.15 31.18
CA LEU A 4 -48.06 -19.51 30.15
C LEU A 4 -47.52 -20.52 29.12
N ARG A 5 -47.66 -20.22 27.83
CA ARG A 5 -46.88 -20.85 26.75
C ARG A 5 -45.69 -19.93 26.43
N VAL A 6 -44.52 -20.53 26.31
CA VAL A 6 -43.23 -19.88 26.02
C VAL A 6 -43.35 -19.00 24.77
N ALA A 7 -43.12 -17.70 24.93
CA ALA A 7 -42.95 -16.77 23.81
C ALA A 7 -41.46 -16.76 23.43
N SER A 8 -41.18 -17.22 22.21
CA SER A 8 -39.87 -17.16 21.57
C SER A 8 -39.32 -15.73 21.61
N PHE A 9 -38.17 -15.53 22.27
CA PHE A 9 -37.45 -14.27 22.24
C PHE A 9 -36.57 -14.21 20.98
N LEU A 10 -36.91 -13.28 20.10
CA LEU A 10 -36.06 -12.77 19.04
C LEU A 10 -34.88 -12.05 19.70
N ILE A 11 -33.64 -12.53 19.54
CA ILE A 11 -32.47 -11.66 19.62
C ILE A 11 -31.61 -11.92 18.38
N VAL A 12 -31.88 -11.11 17.35
CA VAL A 12 -30.93 -10.79 16.31
C VAL A 12 -29.77 -10.05 16.99
N THR A 13 -28.66 -10.73 17.28
CA THR A 13 -27.43 -10.06 17.68
C THR A 13 -26.57 -9.78 16.45
N THR A 14 -27.01 -8.87 15.58
CA THR A 14 -26.07 -8.09 14.75
C THR A 14 -25.46 -7.00 15.63
N VAL A 15 -24.63 -7.40 16.58
CA VAL A 15 -23.75 -6.47 17.28
C VAL A 15 -22.44 -6.48 16.50
N LEU A 16 -22.37 -5.53 15.56
CA LEU A 16 -21.22 -4.65 15.40
C LEU A 16 -19.87 -5.34 15.70
N PHE A 17 -19.34 -6.11 14.75
CA PHE A 17 -17.89 -6.24 14.69
C PHE A 17 -17.39 -4.79 14.55
N PRO A 18 -16.54 -4.25 15.44
CA PRO A 18 -15.74 -3.14 15.03
C PRO A 18 -15.00 -3.69 13.81
N ALA A 19 -15.26 -3.13 12.63
CA ALA A 19 -14.33 -3.32 11.53
C ALA A 19 -13.03 -2.71 12.05
N ILE A 20 -12.18 -3.53 12.67
CA ILE A 20 -10.78 -3.20 12.83
C ILE A 20 -10.32 -3.15 11.39
N ALA A 21 -10.41 -1.98 10.78
CA ALA A 21 -9.70 -1.70 9.56
C ALA A 21 -8.26 -2.03 9.89
N SER A 22 -7.74 -3.11 9.30
CA SER A 22 -6.33 -3.45 9.44
C SER A 22 -5.56 -2.19 9.06
N ALA A 23 -4.86 -1.58 10.03
CA ALA A 23 -3.97 -0.48 9.73
C ALA A 23 -2.79 -1.07 8.96
N GLN A 24 -2.91 -1.06 7.63
CA GLN A 24 -1.88 -1.61 6.76
C GLN A 24 -0.70 -0.65 6.77
N LYS A 25 0.33 -0.98 7.54
CA LYS A 25 1.55 -0.17 7.70
C LYS A 25 2.72 -0.83 6.99
N VAL A 26 3.47 -0.04 6.22
CA VAL A 26 4.78 -0.46 5.70
C VAL A 26 5.80 -0.42 6.83
N VAL A 27 6.50 -1.52 7.06
CA VAL A 27 7.55 -1.63 8.09
C VAL A 27 8.85 -2.05 7.42
N GLY A 28 9.92 -1.30 7.68
CA GLY A 28 11.29 -1.63 7.30
C GLY A 28 12.10 -2.12 8.51
N TRP A 29 13.10 -2.97 8.26
CA TRP A 29 14.03 -3.47 9.27
C TRP A 29 15.47 -3.31 8.77
N GLY A 30 16.44 -3.04 9.65
CA GLY A 30 17.86 -2.82 9.29
C GLY A 30 18.22 -1.34 9.13
N ASN A 31 19.33 -1.03 8.45
CA ASN A 31 19.75 0.34 8.14
C ASN A 31 18.87 0.92 7.02
N THR A 32 17.60 1.16 7.35
CA THR A 32 16.56 1.56 6.41
C THR A 32 16.11 2.98 6.70
N THR A 33 15.61 3.65 5.67
CA THR A 33 14.88 4.92 5.84
C THR A 33 13.42 4.62 6.19
N THR A 34 12.82 5.46 7.02
CA THR A 34 11.41 5.28 7.43
C THR A 34 10.49 5.50 6.25
N ALA A 35 9.60 4.55 5.98
CA ALA A 35 8.57 4.69 4.97
C ALA A 35 7.62 5.85 5.32
N PRO A 36 7.10 6.60 4.33
CA PRO A 36 6.14 7.67 4.60
C PRO A 36 4.91 7.17 5.36
N ASP A 37 4.43 7.97 6.31
CA ASP A 37 3.19 7.66 7.01
C ASP A 37 1.98 7.79 6.08
N GLY A 38 0.91 7.05 6.39
CA GLY A 38 -0.37 7.15 5.68
C GLY A 38 -0.40 6.50 4.29
N ILE A 39 0.64 5.78 3.89
CA ILE A 39 0.61 4.99 2.65
C ILE A 39 0.05 3.58 2.91
N HIS A 40 -0.79 3.11 1.99
CA HIS A 40 -1.37 1.76 2.01
C HIS A 40 -1.10 1.08 0.67
N PRO A 41 0.14 0.65 0.41
CA PRO A 41 0.51 0.11 -0.89
C PRO A 41 -0.03 -1.29 -1.13
N VAL A 42 -0.28 -1.59 -2.41
CA VAL A 42 -0.60 -2.92 -2.90
C VAL A 42 0.66 -3.71 -3.30
N ARG A 43 1.78 -3.01 -3.52
CA ARG A 43 3.11 -3.59 -3.77
C ARG A 43 4.20 -2.67 -3.24
N VAL A 44 5.28 -3.26 -2.75
CA VAL A 44 6.51 -2.56 -2.37
C VAL A 44 7.69 -3.28 -3.01
N GLU A 45 8.62 -2.52 -3.59
CA GLU A 45 9.87 -3.03 -4.15
C GLU A 45 11.05 -2.31 -3.49
N ALA A 46 12.12 -3.03 -3.20
CA ALA A 46 13.32 -2.48 -2.57
C ALA A 46 14.46 -2.38 -3.60
N GLY A 47 15.04 -1.19 -3.74
CA GLY A 47 16.32 -1.00 -4.41
C GLY A 47 17.48 -1.11 -3.42
N GLU A 48 18.67 -0.65 -3.80
CA GLU A 48 19.84 -0.79 -2.91
C GLU A 48 19.71 0.06 -1.64
N ASN A 49 19.38 1.35 -1.80
CA ASN A 49 19.27 2.31 -0.71
C ASN A 49 17.96 3.11 -0.72
N TYR A 50 16.97 2.63 -1.46
CA TYR A 50 15.65 3.25 -1.59
C TYR A 50 14.56 2.19 -1.73
N SER A 51 13.30 2.63 -1.69
CA SER A 51 12.14 1.76 -1.87
C SER A 51 11.09 2.45 -2.71
N LEU A 52 10.32 1.64 -3.44
CA LEU A 52 9.17 2.05 -4.23
C LEU A 52 7.91 1.39 -3.67
N ALA A 53 6.81 2.11 -3.66
CA ALA A 53 5.50 1.62 -3.30
C ALA A 53 4.49 1.96 -4.39
N LEU A 54 3.73 0.97 -4.82
CA LEU A 54 2.57 1.15 -5.69
C LEU A 54 1.30 1.23 -4.84
N LEU A 55 0.56 2.32 -4.98
CA LEU A 55 -0.71 2.54 -4.29
C LEU A 55 -1.90 1.99 -5.10
N PRO A 56 -3.07 1.72 -4.47
CA PRO A 56 -4.24 1.17 -5.15
C PRO A 56 -4.76 2.03 -6.32
N ASN A 57 -4.51 3.33 -6.28
CA ASN A 57 -4.90 4.28 -7.34
C ASN A 57 -3.87 4.36 -8.49
N GLY A 58 -2.81 3.56 -8.45
CA GLY A 58 -1.73 3.54 -9.44
C GLY A 58 -0.62 4.59 -9.22
N SER A 59 -0.72 5.43 -8.18
CA SER A 59 0.36 6.34 -7.82
C SER A 59 1.56 5.57 -7.28
N VAL A 60 2.76 6.05 -7.59
CA VAL A 60 4.02 5.49 -7.08
C VAL A 60 4.63 6.44 -6.07
N VAL A 61 4.99 5.92 -4.90
CA VAL A 61 5.70 6.65 -3.84
C VAL A 61 7.10 6.07 -3.73
N ALA A 62 8.11 6.92 -3.65
CA ALA A 62 9.49 6.51 -3.44
C ALA A 62 10.08 7.19 -2.20
N TRP A 63 10.92 6.48 -1.46
CA TRP A 63 11.65 7.02 -0.31
C TRP A 63 13.02 6.38 -0.17
N GLY A 64 13.93 7.06 0.51
CA GLY A 64 15.31 6.63 0.71
C GLY A 64 16.32 7.54 0.03
N ASN A 65 17.42 6.96 -0.47
CA ASN A 65 18.48 7.69 -1.14
C ASN A 65 17.99 8.33 -2.45
N ALA A 66 18.22 9.63 -2.59
CA ALA A 66 17.80 10.43 -3.75
C ALA A 66 18.97 10.85 -4.67
N SER A 67 20.21 10.44 -4.38
CA SER A 67 21.43 10.99 -4.99
C SER A 67 21.52 10.80 -6.50
N LEU A 68 20.89 9.74 -7.02
CA LEU A 68 20.85 9.43 -8.46
C LEU A 68 19.45 9.60 -9.06
N GLY A 69 18.55 10.30 -8.37
CA GLY A 69 17.18 10.54 -8.84
C GLY A 69 16.24 9.32 -8.75
N GLN A 70 16.65 8.25 -8.07
CA GLN A 70 15.90 6.99 -7.88
C GLN A 70 14.55 7.21 -7.16
N THR A 71 14.47 8.25 -6.31
CA THR A 71 13.23 8.67 -5.64
C THR A 71 12.45 9.75 -6.39
N SER A 72 12.96 10.25 -7.52
CA SER A 72 12.32 11.28 -8.34
C SER A 72 11.32 10.65 -9.31
N VAL A 73 10.22 10.14 -8.75
CA VAL A 73 9.12 9.55 -9.53
C VAL A 73 8.61 10.58 -10.54
N PRO A 74 8.49 10.24 -11.85
CA PRO A 74 7.99 11.16 -12.86
C PRO A 74 6.58 11.70 -12.54
N ASP A 75 6.39 13.00 -12.71
CA ASP A 75 5.10 13.66 -12.47
C ASP A 75 3.98 13.04 -13.32
N GLY A 76 2.83 12.82 -12.69
CA GLY A 76 1.65 12.26 -13.35
C GLY A 76 1.75 10.78 -13.72
N LEU A 77 2.78 10.06 -13.24
CA LEU A 77 2.89 8.61 -13.46
C LEU A 77 1.72 7.85 -12.80
N VAL A 78 1.03 7.05 -13.61
CA VAL A 78 0.07 6.04 -13.15
C VAL A 78 0.52 4.67 -13.64
N ALA A 79 0.80 3.78 -12.70
CA ALA A 79 1.36 2.47 -12.95
C ALA A 79 0.41 1.35 -12.51
N LYS A 80 0.55 0.18 -13.15
CA LYS A 80 -0.03 -1.08 -12.67
C LYS A 80 1.02 -2.02 -12.07
N ASP A 81 2.30 -1.75 -12.30
CA ASP A 81 3.40 -2.52 -11.73
C ASP A 81 4.66 -1.67 -11.58
N ILE A 82 5.54 -2.06 -10.66
CA ILE A 82 6.80 -1.38 -10.36
C ILE A 82 7.94 -2.39 -10.23
N SER A 83 9.17 -1.93 -10.47
CA SER A 83 10.40 -2.66 -10.21
C SER A 83 11.49 -1.68 -9.77
N ALA A 84 12.32 -2.09 -8.81
CA ALA A 84 13.45 -1.33 -8.33
C ALA A 84 14.75 -2.02 -8.76
N ALA A 85 15.58 -1.33 -9.54
CA ALA A 85 16.97 -1.67 -9.77
C ALA A 85 17.86 -0.97 -8.71
N PRO A 86 19.16 -1.30 -8.59
CA PRO A 86 20.04 -0.72 -7.57
C PRO A 86 19.95 0.80 -7.47
N ASP A 87 19.94 1.48 -8.63
CA ASP A 87 19.94 2.94 -8.72
C ASP A 87 18.79 3.56 -9.54
N ASN A 88 17.88 2.74 -10.09
CA ASN A 88 16.84 3.18 -11.02
C ASN A 88 15.48 2.55 -10.69
N GLY A 89 14.42 3.32 -10.82
CA GLY A 89 13.05 2.83 -10.76
C GLY A 89 12.47 2.55 -12.15
N LEU A 90 11.69 1.48 -12.26
CA LEU A 90 10.87 1.18 -13.44
C LEU A 90 9.40 1.07 -13.05
N ALA A 91 8.52 1.50 -13.94
CA ALA A 91 7.08 1.33 -13.82
C ALA A 91 6.45 0.91 -15.14
N LEU A 92 5.50 -0.01 -15.06
CA LEU A 92 4.64 -0.41 -16.17
C LEU A 92 3.33 0.38 -16.08
N ARG A 93 3.02 1.18 -17.10
CA ARG A 93 1.77 1.95 -17.19
C ARG A 93 0.59 1.08 -17.53
N LEU A 94 -0.61 1.64 -17.34
CA LEU A 94 -1.87 0.97 -17.67
C LEU A 94 -1.98 0.63 -19.17
N ASP A 95 -1.47 1.51 -20.03
CA ASP A 95 -1.44 1.35 -21.49
C ASP A 95 -0.42 0.30 -21.98
N GLY A 96 0.36 -0.29 -21.07
CA GLY A 96 1.39 -1.28 -21.38
C GLY A 96 2.76 -0.70 -21.71
N SER A 97 2.92 0.63 -21.77
CA SER A 97 4.23 1.26 -21.90
C SER A 97 5.01 1.21 -20.59
N ALA A 98 6.34 1.21 -20.66
CA ALA A 98 7.21 1.32 -19.49
C ALA A 98 7.80 2.73 -19.36
N VAL A 99 8.09 3.15 -18.13
CA VAL A 99 8.97 4.30 -17.86
C VAL A 99 10.05 3.88 -16.89
N ALA A 100 11.25 4.40 -17.09
CA ALA A 100 12.37 4.27 -16.18
C ALA A 100 12.83 5.67 -15.74
N TRP A 101 13.36 5.78 -14.53
CA TRP A 101 13.93 7.01 -13.98
C TRP A 101 15.10 6.70 -13.03
N GLY A 102 15.88 7.73 -12.70
CA GLY A 102 17.16 7.59 -12.03
C GLY A 102 18.29 7.21 -12.99
N THR A 103 19.53 7.17 -12.50
CA THR A 103 20.73 6.87 -13.32
C THR A 103 21.68 5.92 -12.63
#